data_AF-A0A0R1GGR8-F1
#
_entry.id   AF-A0A0R1GGR8-F1
#
_cell.length_a   1.000
_cell.length_b   1.000
_cell.length_c   1.000
_cell.angle_alpha   90.00
_cell.angle_beta   90.00
_cell.angle_gamma   90.00
#
_symmetry.space_group_name_H-M   'P 1'
#
loop_
_entity.id
_entity.type
_entity.pdbx_description
1 polymer ?
#
loop_
_entity_poly.entity_id
_entity_poly.type
_entity_poly.pdbx_seq_one_letter_code
_entity_poly.pdbx_strand_id
1 'polypeptide(L)'
;MVSMKKIISLALLLLLVGAGLLVVPHLTAARPAQTATTTAKRPSKKPTVPKLTRNDLQHSKALTYSSIIYFAVKHSKLQRWQEVSDFKLGWQVEIYPRNGQTKYLVWPDQHIQDSAKNLAPNWFRFKDSQHVLYDSMIVHSFRKDQTKTASLTEIVKQINTDHAAAKVRAMPQRLSVVTHK
;
A
#
# COMPACT_ATOMS: atom_id res chain seq x y z
N MET A 1 19.28 -26.28 -45.42
CA MET A 1 20.57 -26.49 -44.73
C MET A 1 20.33 -26.41 -43.23
N VAL A 2 20.37 -27.56 -42.56
CA VAL A 2 20.18 -27.67 -41.11
C VAL A 2 21.52 -28.13 -40.53
N SER A 3 22.11 -27.34 -39.64
CA SER A 3 23.43 -27.58 -39.05
C SER A 3 23.29 -27.80 -37.55
N MET A 4 23.60 -29.02 -37.09
CA MET A 4 23.86 -29.36 -35.68
C MET A 4 24.27 -30.83 -35.58
N LYS A 5 25.52 -31.10 -35.16
CA LYS A 5 25.86 -32.01 -34.04
C LYS A 5 27.35 -32.38 -33.97
N LYS A 6 27.89 -32.14 -32.76
CA LYS A 6 28.78 -33.01 -31.96
C LYS A 6 30.26 -33.13 -32.33
N ILE A 7 31.10 -32.35 -31.65
CA ILE A 7 32.45 -32.78 -31.23
C ILE A 7 32.75 -32.14 -29.87
N ILE A 8 32.58 -32.89 -28.77
CA ILE A 8 33.24 -32.58 -27.48
C ILE A 8 33.74 -33.92 -26.94
N SER A 9 35.04 -34.16 -27.14
CA SER A 9 35.77 -35.32 -26.65
C SER A 9 36.76 -34.87 -25.58
N LEU A 10 36.54 -35.37 -24.36
CA LEU A 10 37.51 -36.14 -23.57
C LEU A 10 38.95 -35.59 -23.42
N ALA A 11 39.22 -34.94 -22.29
CA ALA A 11 40.53 -34.90 -21.62
C ALA A 11 40.30 -34.39 -20.18
N LEU A 12 40.85 -34.91 -19.09
CA LEU A 12 41.68 -36.07 -18.82
C LEU A 12 41.57 -36.23 -17.29
N LEU A 13 41.03 -37.37 -16.88
CA LEU A 13 41.07 -37.91 -15.53
C LEU A 13 42.52 -38.36 -15.27
N LEU A 14 43.27 -37.73 -14.37
CA LEU A 14 44.38 -38.30 -13.58
C LEU A 14 45.31 -37.20 -13.03
N LEU A 15 45.18 -36.89 -11.74
CA LEU A 15 46.34 -36.83 -10.86
C LEU A 15 45.87 -36.99 -9.40
N LEU A 16 45.82 -38.26 -9.01
CA LEU A 16 45.80 -38.75 -7.64
C LEU A 16 47.19 -38.63 -7.02
N VAL A 17 47.20 -38.58 -5.68
CA VAL A 17 48.13 -39.23 -4.73
C VAL A 17 48.73 -38.24 -3.73
N GLY A 18 48.37 -38.46 -2.47
CA GLY A 18 48.99 -37.86 -1.29
C GLY A 18 48.39 -38.48 -0.02
N ALA A 19 48.62 -39.78 0.17
CA ALA A 19 48.31 -40.50 1.41
C ALA A 19 49.41 -40.24 2.45
N GLY A 20 49.03 -40.11 3.73
CA GLY A 20 49.96 -40.06 4.85
C GLY A 20 49.21 -40.17 6.17
N LEU A 21 49.28 -41.35 6.79
CA LEU A 21 48.66 -41.77 8.04
C LEU A 21 48.99 -40.84 9.22
N LEU A 22 48.10 -40.80 10.23
CA LEU A 22 48.43 -41.10 11.63
C LEU A 22 47.14 -41.40 12.41
N VAL A 23 47.03 -42.64 12.89
CA VAL A 23 46.00 -43.12 13.82
C VAL A 23 46.51 -42.89 15.25
N VAL A 24 45.72 -42.24 16.09
CA VAL A 24 45.92 -42.24 17.55
C VAL A 24 44.59 -42.64 18.21
N PRO A 25 44.53 -43.71 19.01
CA PRO A 25 43.31 -44.07 19.73
C PRO A 25 43.26 -43.28 21.05
N HIS A 26 42.43 -42.25 21.11
CA HIS A 26 42.08 -41.62 22.38
C HIS A 26 40.81 -42.24 22.93
N LEU A 27 40.97 -43.06 23.96
CA LEU A 27 39.90 -43.47 24.87
C LEU A 27 39.17 -42.21 25.36
N THR A 28 37.92 -42.03 24.94
CA THR A 28 37.02 -41.04 25.54
C THR A 28 35.79 -41.74 26.06
N ALA A 29 35.65 -41.64 27.38
CA ALA A 29 34.55 -42.20 28.15
C ALA A 29 33.19 -41.80 27.57
N ALA A 30 32.26 -42.75 27.57
CA ALA A 30 30.87 -42.52 27.20
C ALA A 30 30.27 -41.43 28.09
N ARG A 31 29.99 -40.27 27.49
CA ARG A 31 29.23 -39.17 28.13
C ARG A 31 27.74 -39.51 27.98
N PRO A 32 26.94 -39.49 29.06
CA PRO A 32 25.51 -39.75 28.95
C PRO A 32 24.86 -38.66 28.08
N ALA A 33 24.05 -39.07 27.12
CA ALA A 33 23.28 -38.18 26.27
C ALA A 33 22.37 -37.31 27.14
N GLN A 34 22.64 -36.01 27.18
CA GLN A 34 21.70 -35.03 27.73
C GLN A 34 20.58 -34.84 26.72
N THR A 35 19.39 -35.32 27.06
CA THR A 35 18.16 -35.06 26.32
C THR A 35 17.91 -33.55 26.30
N ALA A 36 18.17 -32.92 25.17
CA ALA A 36 17.82 -31.53 24.96
C ALA A 36 16.29 -31.41 24.89
N THR A 37 15.68 -30.87 25.94
CA THR A 37 14.26 -30.51 25.93
C THR A 37 14.09 -29.32 24.98
N THR A 38 13.68 -29.59 23.75
CA THR A 38 13.30 -28.56 22.78
C THR A 38 12.02 -27.88 23.27
N THR A 39 12.16 -26.77 23.99
CA THR A 39 11.03 -25.91 24.33
C THR A 39 10.46 -25.34 23.02
N ALA A 40 9.37 -25.92 22.53
CA ALA A 40 8.66 -25.44 21.35
C ALA A 40 8.29 -23.96 21.54
N LYS A 41 8.92 -23.08 20.76
CA LYS A 41 8.63 -21.64 20.77
C LYS A 41 7.19 -21.46 20.31
N ARG A 42 6.29 -21.08 21.22
CA ARG A 42 4.88 -20.81 20.92
C ARG A 42 4.81 -19.74 19.83
N PRO A 43 4.08 -19.94 18.73
CA PRO A 43 4.01 -18.95 17.66
C PRO A 43 3.42 -17.66 18.21
N SER A 44 4.16 -16.55 18.09
CA SER A 44 3.64 -15.25 18.50
C SER A 44 2.49 -14.87 17.56
N LYS A 45 1.29 -14.67 18.13
CA LYS A 45 0.16 -14.13 17.36
C LYS A 45 0.54 -12.73 16.91
N LYS A 46 0.59 -12.50 15.59
CA LYS A 46 0.79 -11.16 15.03
C LYS A 46 -0.30 -10.22 15.57
N PRO A 47 0.04 -8.96 15.93
CA PRO A 47 -0.96 -8.00 16.38
C PRO A 47 -2.04 -7.82 15.32
N THR A 48 -3.31 -8.02 15.70
CA THR A 48 -4.45 -7.75 14.83
C THR A 48 -4.63 -6.24 14.74
N VAL A 49 -4.59 -5.68 13.53
CA VAL A 49 -4.87 -4.25 13.33
C VAL A 49 -6.33 -3.97 13.69
N PRO A 50 -6.62 -3.02 14.59
CA PRO A 50 -7.99 -2.70 14.97
C PRO A 50 -8.75 -2.14 13.76
N LYS A 51 -10.05 -2.46 13.70
CA LYS A 51 -10.96 -1.89 12.70
C LYS A 51 -10.92 -0.36 12.77
N LEU A 52 -11.10 0.27 11.62
CA LEU A 52 -11.28 1.71 11.54
C LEU A 52 -12.65 2.10 12.11
N THR A 53 -12.73 3.21 12.83
CA THR A 53 -13.97 3.73 13.38
C THR A 53 -14.21 5.16 12.91
N ARG A 54 -15.44 5.64 13.04
CA ARG A 54 -15.73 7.07 12.80
C ARG A 54 -14.99 7.99 13.78
N ASN A 55 -14.77 7.53 15.01
CA ASN A 55 -14.06 8.30 16.02
C ASN A 55 -12.60 8.52 15.59
N ASP A 56 -11.96 7.52 14.97
CA ASP A 56 -10.61 7.69 14.40
C ASP A 56 -10.57 8.84 13.38
N LEU A 57 -11.59 8.95 12.53
CA LEU A 57 -11.65 10.01 11.51
C LEU A 57 -11.83 11.39 12.14
N GLN A 58 -12.66 11.51 13.18
CA GLN A 58 -12.89 12.79 13.87
C GLN A 58 -11.61 13.38 14.47
N HIS A 59 -10.68 12.53 14.91
CA HIS A 59 -9.43 12.95 15.55
C HIS A 59 -8.27 13.19 14.56
N SER A 60 -8.43 12.83 13.28
CA SER A 60 -7.35 13.00 12.28
C SER A 60 -7.89 13.38 10.90
N LYS A 61 -7.58 14.60 10.46
CA LYS A 61 -7.90 15.09 9.12
C LYS A 61 -7.19 14.28 8.03
N ALA A 62 -5.90 13.98 8.22
CA ALA A 62 -5.14 13.17 7.27
C ALA A 62 -5.72 11.77 7.12
N LEU A 63 -6.14 11.13 8.22
CA LEU A 63 -6.81 9.83 8.15
C LEU A 63 -8.19 9.91 7.50
N THR A 64 -8.93 11.00 7.75
CA THR A 64 -10.20 11.29 7.09
C THR A 64 -10.01 11.39 5.58
N TYR A 65 -9.09 12.22 5.09
CA TYR A 65 -8.81 12.37 3.67
C TYR A 65 -8.33 11.06 3.06
N SER A 66 -7.45 10.33 3.73
CA SER A 66 -7.00 9.01 3.29
C SER A 66 -8.14 8.02 3.12
N SER A 67 -9.10 8.01 4.06
CA SER A 67 -10.29 7.13 4.00
C SER A 67 -11.21 7.50 2.84
N ILE A 68 -11.42 8.80 2.64
CA ILE A 68 -12.21 9.35 1.53
C ILE A 68 -11.56 8.98 0.18
N ILE A 69 -10.26 9.19 0.03
CA ILE A 69 -9.51 8.87 -1.20
C ILE A 69 -9.53 7.37 -1.47
N TYR A 70 -9.27 6.53 -0.46
CA TYR A 70 -9.35 5.07 -0.61
C TYR A 70 -10.71 4.63 -1.15
N PHE A 71 -11.79 5.12 -0.53
CA PHE A 71 -13.15 4.81 -0.96
C PHE A 71 -13.43 5.34 -2.36
N ALA A 72 -12.96 6.54 -2.69
CA ALA A 72 -13.15 7.12 -4.01
C ALA A 72 -12.51 6.25 -5.10
N VAL A 73 -11.24 5.89 -4.91
CA VAL A 73 -10.46 5.08 -5.85
C VAL A 73 -11.07 3.68 -6.03
N LYS A 74 -11.53 3.05 -4.94
CA LYS A 74 -11.96 1.64 -4.97
C LYS A 74 -13.46 1.45 -5.20
N HIS A 75 -14.29 2.39 -4.76
CA HIS A 75 -15.74 2.16 -4.60
C HIS A 75 -16.61 3.27 -5.20
N SER A 76 -16.06 4.42 -5.61
CA SER A 76 -16.91 5.48 -6.17
C SER A 76 -17.52 5.09 -7.51
N LYS A 77 -16.81 4.26 -8.30
CA LYS A 77 -17.09 3.98 -9.72
C LYS A 77 -16.97 5.21 -10.63
N LEU A 78 -16.44 6.32 -10.14
CA LEU A 78 -16.11 7.49 -10.94
C LEU A 78 -14.78 7.20 -11.67
N GLN A 79 -14.81 7.13 -13.00
CA GLN A 79 -13.67 6.68 -13.80
C GLN A 79 -12.40 7.52 -13.57
N ARG A 80 -12.55 8.84 -13.45
CA ARG A 80 -11.43 9.76 -13.27
C ARG A 80 -10.66 9.54 -11.96
N TRP A 81 -11.31 9.00 -10.93
CA TRP A 81 -10.62 8.64 -9.68
C TRP A 81 -9.60 7.50 -9.85
N GLN A 82 -9.57 6.83 -11.01
CA GLN A 82 -8.48 5.90 -11.34
C GLN A 82 -7.15 6.62 -11.62
N GLU A 83 -7.17 7.91 -11.99
CA GLU A 83 -5.96 8.73 -12.19
C GLU A 83 -5.15 8.87 -10.89
N VAL A 84 -5.82 8.83 -9.74
CA VAL A 84 -5.21 8.94 -8.41
C VAL A 84 -5.08 7.56 -7.73
N SER A 85 -5.03 6.48 -8.49
CA SER A 85 -5.03 5.11 -7.94
C SER A 85 -3.66 4.57 -7.52
N ASP A 86 -2.57 5.31 -7.77
CA ASP A 86 -1.23 4.89 -7.35
C ASP A 86 -0.96 5.20 -5.87
N PHE A 87 -1.18 4.18 -5.03
CA PHE A 87 -0.92 4.26 -3.58
C PHE A 87 0.57 4.39 -3.22
N LYS A 88 1.50 4.22 -4.17
CA LYS A 88 2.94 4.40 -3.95
C LYS A 88 3.35 5.85 -4.06
N LEU A 89 2.87 6.56 -5.08
CA LEU A 89 3.10 8.00 -5.24
C LEU A 89 2.40 8.83 -4.15
N GLY A 90 1.29 8.32 -3.64
CA GLY A 90 0.53 9.04 -2.61
C GLY A 90 -0.30 10.16 -3.22
N TRP A 91 -0.64 11.15 -2.38
CA TRP A 91 -1.51 12.25 -2.80
C TRP A 91 -1.12 13.56 -2.15
N GLN A 92 -1.32 14.64 -2.89
CA GLN A 92 -1.41 15.98 -2.34
C GLN A 92 -2.88 16.40 -2.31
N VAL A 93 -3.37 16.78 -1.14
CA VAL A 93 -4.71 17.34 -0.95
C VAL A 93 -4.60 18.85 -0.82
N GLU A 94 -5.15 19.56 -1.80
CA GLU A 94 -5.24 21.01 -1.77
C GLU A 94 -6.62 21.46 -1.30
N ILE A 95 -6.64 22.29 -0.27
CA ILE A 95 -7.85 22.78 0.39
C ILE A 95 -8.12 24.20 -0.08
N TYR A 96 -9.26 24.40 -0.75
CA TYR A 96 -9.73 25.70 -1.24
C TYR A 96 -11.01 26.10 -0.49
N PRO A 97 -10.90 26.88 0.59
CA PRO A 97 -12.07 27.42 1.28
C PRO A 97 -12.69 28.56 0.45
N ARG A 98 -13.95 28.41 0.00
CA ARG A 98 -14.69 29.46 -0.72
C ARG A 98 -16.11 29.57 -0.17
N ASN A 99 -16.49 30.72 0.39
CA ASN A 99 -17.88 31.09 0.73
C ASN A 99 -18.72 29.95 1.36
N GLY A 100 -18.18 29.28 2.38
CA GLY A 100 -18.88 28.18 3.08
C GLY A 100 -18.85 26.82 2.36
N GLN A 101 -18.25 26.72 1.17
CA GLN A 101 -18.05 25.48 0.43
C GLN A 101 -16.55 25.23 0.19
N THR A 102 -15.95 24.43 1.08
CA THR A 102 -14.54 24.04 0.93
C THR A 102 -14.42 22.92 -0.11
N LYS A 103 -13.56 23.11 -1.12
CA LYS A 103 -13.18 22.06 -2.07
C LYS A 103 -11.85 21.43 -1.68
N TYR A 104 -11.74 20.12 -1.82
CA TYR A 104 -10.55 19.34 -1.54
C TYR A 104 -10.10 18.67 -2.83
N LEU A 105 -9.11 19.27 -3.48
CA LEU A 105 -8.51 18.78 -4.73
C LEU A 105 -7.49 17.70 -4.40
N VAL A 106 -7.51 16.59 -5.14
CA VAL A 106 -6.68 15.41 -4.88
C VAL A 106 -5.79 15.13 -6.08
N TRP A 107 -4.50 15.39 -5.92
CA TRP A 107 -3.48 15.14 -6.93
C TRP A 107 -2.86 13.73 -6.77
N PRO A 108 -2.41 13.09 -7.87
CA PRO A 108 -1.95 11.69 -7.88
C PRO A 108 -0.52 11.46 -7.36
N ASP A 109 0.10 12.48 -6.76
CA ASP A 109 1.46 12.40 -6.21
C ASP A 109 1.57 13.35 -4.99
N GLN A 110 2.13 12.85 -3.89
CA GLN A 110 2.38 13.62 -2.66
C GLN A 110 3.30 14.83 -2.88
N HIS A 111 4.20 14.74 -3.85
CA HIS A 111 5.20 15.75 -4.18
C HIS A 111 4.96 16.38 -5.55
N ILE A 112 3.73 16.35 -6.05
CA ILE A 112 3.37 17.00 -7.31
C ILE A 112 3.82 18.47 -7.29
N GLN A 113 4.47 18.88 -8.38
CA GLN A 113 4.92 20.25 -8.59
C GLN A 113 3.87 21.05 -9.38
N ASP A 114 3.85 22.36 -9.22
CA ASP A 114 2.85 23.21 -9.89
C ASP A 114 2.91 23.11 -11.42
N SER A 115 4.09 22.90 -12.00
CA SER A 115 4.27 22.66 -13.44
C SER A 115 3.60 21.38 -13.96
N ALA A 116 3.28 20.43 -13.08
CA ALA A 116 2.55 19.21 -13.42
C ALA A 116 1.02 19.34 -13.25
N LYS A 117 0.53 20.46 -12.69
CA LYS A 117 -0.89 20.71 -12.41
C LYS A 117 -1.63 21.31 -13.61
N ASN A 118 -1.55 20.62 -14.76
CA ASN A 118 -2.06 21.14 -16.04
C ASN A 118 -3.55 20.86 -16.29
N LEU A 119 -4.16 19.97 -15.50
CA LEU A 119 -5.58 19.63 -15.56
C LEU A 119 -6.18 19.66 -14.16
N ALA A 120 -7.42 20.12 -14.03
CA ALA A 120 -8.13 20.10 -12.76
C ALA A 120 -8.14 18.68 -12.18
N PRO A 121 -7.77 18.48 -10.90
CA PRO A 121 -7.70 17.15 -10.32
C PRO A 121 -9.11 16.62 -9.97
N ASN A 122 -9.17 15.37 -9.53
CA ASN A 122 -10.36 14.87 -8.85
C ASN A 122 -10.56 15.64 -7.55
N TRP A 123 -11.80 15.82 -7.10
CA TRP A 123 -12.04 16.54 -5.86
C TRP A 123 -13.24 16.01 -5.10
N PHE A 124 -13.29 16.34 -3.82
CA PHE A 124 -14.44 16.08 -2.96
C PHE A 124 -14.78 17.31 -2.14
N ARG A 125 -15.97 17.30 -1.54
CA ARG A 125 -16.38 18.27 -0.53
C ARG A 125 -17.25 17.61 0.53
N PHE A 126 -17.20 18.14 1.74
CA PHE A 126 -18.16 17.78 2.77
C PHE A 126 -19.49 18.48 2.47
N LYS A 127 -20.59 17.71 2.37
CA LYS A 127 -21.95 18.27 2.31
C LYS A 127 -22.42 18.73 3.69
N ASP A 128 -22.05 17.95 4.69
CA ASP A 128 -22.29 18.17 6.11
C ASP A 128 -21.20 17.41 6.91
N SER A 129 -21.38 17.27 8.22
CA SER A 129 -20.40 16.60 9.09
C SER A 129 -20.26 15.08 8.84
N GLN A 130 -21.20 14.46 8.11
CA GLN A 130 -21.29 13.02 7.91
C GLN A 130 -21.17 12.60 6.44
N HIS A 131 -21.45 13.49 5.49
CA HIS A 131 -21.53 13.14 4.07
C HIS A 131 -20.46 13.82 3.23
N VAL A 132 -19.89 13.02 2.31
CA VAL A 132 -18.89 13.45 1.34
C VAL A 132 -19.50 13.35 -0.05
N LEU A 133 -19.42 14.44 -0.81
CA LEU A 133 -19.67 14.44 -2.24
C LEU A 133 -18.34 14.34 -2.98
N TYR A 134 -18.25 13.35 -3.86
CA TYR A 134 -17.17 13.19 -4.83
C TYR A 134 -17.62 13.80 -6.15
N ASP A 135 -16.75 14.60 -6.75
CA ASP A 135 -16.96 15.25 -8.03
C ASP A 135 -15.80 14.91 -8.97
N SER A 136 -16.13 14.68 -10.25
CA SER A 136 -15.17 14.40 -11.31
C SER A 136 -15.59 15.11 -12.58
N MET A 137 -14.77 16.05 -13.05
CA MET A 137 -14.99 16.70 -14.35
C MET A 137 -14.86 15.69 -15.48
N ILE A 138 -15.81 15.68 -16.41
CA ILE A 138 -15.68 14.87 -17.63
C ILE A 138 -15.06 15.73 -18.73
N VAL A 139 -13.74 15.58 -18.94
CA VAL A 139 -12.98 16.41 -19.90
C VAL A 139 -13.32 16.15 -21.38
N HIS A 140 -14.07 15.10 -21.71
CA HIS A 140 -14.35 14.70 -23.09
C HIS A 140 -15.84 14.60 -23.43
N SER A 141 -16.73 15.14 -22.60
CA SER A 141 -18.15 15.13 -22.95
C SER A 141 -18.84 16.37 -22.43
N PHE A 142 -19.72 16.95 -23.26
CA PHE A 142 -20.73 17.94 -22.88
C PHE A 142 -21.75 17.42 -21.84
N ARG A 143 -21.42 16.38 -21.07
CA ARG A 143 -22.26 15.79 -20.04
C ARG A 143 -21.93 16.38 -18.68
N LYS A 144 -22.98 16.52 -17.88
CA LYS A 144 -22.95 16.97 -16.49
C LYS A 144 -21.93 16.18 -15.67
N ASP A 145 -21.21 16.87 -14.77
CA ASP A 145 -20.25 16.25 -13.84
C ASP A 145 -20.83 15.00 -13.18
N GLN A 146 -20.04 13.93 -13.14
CA GLN A 146 -20.43 12.73 -12.39
C GLN A 146 -20.17 12.98 -10.92
N THR A 147 -21.22 12.83 -10.13
CA THR A 147 -21.14 13.01 -8.68
C THR A 147 -21.58 11.75 -7.94
N LYS A 148 -20.96 11.50 -6.80
CA LYS A 148 -21.39 10.44 -5.88
C LYS A 148 -21.38 10.98 -4.46
N THR A 149 -22.40 10.65 -3.68
CA THR A 149 -22.39 10.93 -2.23
C THR A 149 -22.15 9.62 -1.48
N ALA A 150 -21.34 9.67 -0.42
CA ALA A 150 -21.22 8.59 0.55
C ALA A 150 -21.15 9.17 1.96
N SER A 151 -21.63 8.40 2.95
CA SER A 151 -21.45 8.78 4.35
C SER A 151 -20.09 8.32 4.88
N LEU A 152 -19.54 9.00 5.90
CA LEU A 152 -18.34 8.55 6.61
C LEU A 152 -18.54 7.16 7.24
N THR A 153 -19.75 6.83 7.66
CA THR A 153 -20.10 5.48 8.15
C THR A 153 -19.97 4.43 7.04
N GLU A 154 -20.49 4.71 5.84
CA GLU A 154 -20.37 3.83 4.68
C GLU A 154 -18.90 3.65 4.27
N ILE A 155 -18.13 4.74 4.23
CA ILE A 155 -16.70 4.72 3.94
C ILE A 155 -15.95 3.82 4.91
N VAL A 156 -16.14 4.03 6.22
CA VAL A 156 -15.49 3.22 7.27
C VAL A 156 -15.93 1.76 7.20
N LYS A 157 -17.23 1.50 7.01
CA LYS A 157 -17.77 0.14 6.86
C LYS A 157 -17.09 -0.56 5.69
N GLN A 158 -17.01 0.07 4.53
CA GLN A 158 -16.43 -0.52 3.33
C GLN A 158 -14.93 -0.79 3.50
N ILE A 159 -14.17 0.16 4.07
CA ILE A 159 -12.73 -0.03 4.36
C ILE A 159 -12.50 -1.26 5.27
N ASN A 160 -13.36 -1.45 6.26
CA ASN A 160 -13.27 -2.60 7.15
C ASN A 160 -13.69 -3.91 6.48
N THR A 161 -14.72 -3.89 5.62
CA THR A 161 -15.12 -5.04 4.78
C THR A 161 -13.99 -5.46 3.84
N ASP A 162 -13.25 -4.51 3.29
CA ASP A 162 -12.08 -4.77 2.44
C ASP A 162 -10.86 -5.27 3.22
N HIS A 163 -10.93 -5.37 4.55
CA HIS A 163 -9.78 -5.59 5.43
C HIS A 163 -8.63 -4.57 5.23
N ALA A 164 -8.96 -3.36 4.79
CA ALA A 164 -8.01 -2.34 4.38
C ALA A 164 -7.60 -1.35 5.49
N ALA A 165 -8.04 -1.57 6.73
CA ALA A 165 -7.77 -0.65 7.85
C ALA A 165 -6.28 -0.35 8.05
N ALA A 166 -5.42 -1.38 7.97
CA ALA A 166 -3.97 -1.21 8.08
C ALA A 166 -3.41 -0.33 6.96
N LYS A 167 -3.85 -0.57 5.73
CA LYS A 167 -3.45 0.19 4.54
C LYS A 167 -3.87 1.66 4.68
N VAL A 168 -5.13 1.92 5.03
CA VAL A 168 -5.65 3.28 5.19
C VAL A 168 -4.97 4.02 6.33
N ARG A 169 -4.61 3.34 7.43
CA ARG A 169 -3.84 3.96 8.53
C ARG A 169 -2.41 4.31 8.14
N ALA A 170 -1.83 3.66 7.13
CA ALA A 170 -0.51 3.99 6.60
C ALA A 170 -0.53 5.11 5.54
N MET A 171 -1.65 5.30 4.85
CA MET A 171 -1.81 6.32 3.79
C MET A 171 -1.47 7.76 4.22
N PRO A 172 -1.73 8.23 5.47
CA PRO A 172 -1.31 9.55 5.91
C PRO A 172 0.18 9.85 5.76
N GLN A 173 1.06 8.84 5.77
CA GLN A 173 2.50 9.01 5.55
C GLN A 173 2.82 9.42 4.09
N ARG A 174 1.90 9.11 3.18
CA ARG A 174 1.95 9.42 1.74
C ARG A 174 0.95 10.50 1.34
N LEU A 175 0.58 11.35 2.30
CA LEU A 175 -0.36 12.42 2.11
C LEU A 175 0.31 13.74 2.46
N SER A 176 0.30 14.70 1.53
CA SER A 176 0.60 16.10 1.83
C SER A 176 -0.69 16.89 1.78
N VAL A 177 -0.79 17.92 2.63
CA VAL A 177 -1.98 18.79 2.70
C VAL A 177 -1.53 20.23 2.55
N VAL A 178 -2.08 20.93 1.57
CA VAL A 178 -1.82 22.33 1.28
C VAL A 178 -3.13 23.10 1.42
N THR A 179 -3.12 24.20 2.16
CA THR A 179 -4.32 25.04 2.34
C THR A 179 -4.12 26.37 1.66
N HIS A 180 -5.02 26.68 0.72
CA HIS A 180 -5.05 27.94 -0.01
C HIS A 180 -5.93 28.97 0.71
N LYS A 181 -5.66 30.25 0.45
CA LYS A 181 -6.41 31.39 0.97
C LYS A 181 -7.37 31.94 -0.09
#